data_AF-A0A659SKJ1-F1
#
_entry.id   AF-A0A659SKJ1-F1
#
_cell.length_a   1.000
_cell.length_b   1.000
_cell.length_c   1.000
_cell.angle_alpha   90.00
_cell.angle_beta   90.00
_cell.angle_gamma   90.00
#
_symmetry.space_group_name_H-M   'P 1'
#
loop_
_entity.id
_entity.type
_entity.pdbx_description
1 polymer ?
#
loop_
_entity_poly.entity_id
_entity_poly.type
_entity_poly.pdbx_seq_one_letter_code
_entity_poly.pdbx_strand_id
1 'polypeptide(L)' 'MQLTRVAEAKLPTPLGDFLMVGFEELATGHDHAALVFGDISGKTPVRARVHSEGGAGDALFCLGCDCGYL' A
#
# COMPACT_ATOMS: atom_id res chain seq x y z
N MET A 1 -1.39 -16.95 -9.92
CA MET A 1 -1.86 -15.66 -9.39
C MET A 1 -2.46 -15.96 -8.02
N GLN A 2 -1.85 -15.49 -6.93
CA GLN A 2 -2.32 -15.79 -5.55
C GLN A 2 -3.22 -14.68 -4.99
N LEU A 3 -3.23 -13.51 -5.63
CA LEU A 3 -4.00 -12.34 -5.21
C LEU A 3 -5.04 -11.96 -6.28
N THR A 4 -6.18 -11.47 -5.82
CA THR A 4 -7.23 -10.89 -6.66
C THR A 4 -7.45 -9.43 -6.26
N ARG A 5 -7.57 -8.54 -7.23
CA ARG A 5 -7.97 -7.14 -6.99
C ARG A 5 -9.46 -7.09 -6.70
N VAL A 6 -9.85 -6.59 -5.53
CA VAL A 6 -11.24 -6.64 -5.06
C VAL A 6 -11.92 -5.28 -5.01
N ALA A 7 -11.16 -4.22 -4.73
CA ALA A 7 -11.72 -2.87 -4.59
C ALA A 7 -10.68 -1.79 -4.92
N GLU A 8 -11.17 -0.58 -5.19
CA GLU A 8 -10.35 0.61 -5.27
C GLU A 8 -11.09 1.84 -4.74
N ALA A 9 -10.35 2.78 -4.17
CA ALA A 9 -10.90 4.01 -3.62
C ALA A 9 -9.87 5.15 -3.69
N LYS A 10 -10.37 6.38 -3.64
CA LYS A 10 -9.53 7.58 -3.53
C LYS A 10 -9.11 7.79 -2.07
N LEU A 11 -7.81 7.86 -1.81
CA LEU A 11 -7.22 8.16 -0.51
C LEU A 11 -6.58 9.56 -0.53
N PRO A 12 -7.27 10.59 0.01
CA PRO A 12 -6.67 11.91 0.16
C PRO A 12 -5.63 11.89 1.29
N THR A 13 -4.42 12.37 1.00
CA THR A 13 -3.33 12.49 1.99
C THR A 13 -2.72 13.90 1.93
N PRO A 14 -1.92 14.31 2.93
CA PRO A 14 -1.19 15.58 2.87
C PRO A 14 -0.23 15.71 1.68
N LEU A 15 0.20 14.60 1.08
CA LEU A 15 1.08 14.56 -0.10
C LEU A 15 0.30 14.63 -1.42
N GLY A 16 -1.04 14.62 -1.37
CA GLY A 16 -1.94 14.57 -2.51
C GLY A 16 -2.82 13.32 -2.48
N ASP A 17 -3.49 13.10 -3.61
CA ASP A 17 -4.45 12.01 -3.75
C ASP A 17 -3.78 10.74 -4.27
N PHE A 18 -3.96 9.64 -3.53
CA PHE A 18 -3.59 8.30 -3.98
C PHE A 18 -4.83 7.53 -4.42
N LEU A 19 -4.66 6.65 -5.40
CA LEU A 19 -5.58 5.55 -5.63
C LEU A 19 -5.15 4.38 -4.74
N MET A 20 -5.97 4.05 -3.75
CA MET A 20 -5.80 2.84 -2.94
C MET A 20 -6.47 1.68 -3.66
N VAL A 21 -5.71 0.61 -3.89
CA VAL A 21 -6.20 -0.63 -4.49
C VAL A 21 -6.08 -1.76 -3.48
N GLY A 22 -7.20 -2.42 -3.18
CA GLY A 22 -7.27 -3.58 -2.30
C GLY A 22 -7.12 -4.89 -3.07
N PHE A 23 -6.36 -5.80 -2.49
CA PHE A 23 -6.12 -7.15 -2.98
C PHE A 23 -6.45 -8.16 -1.89
N GLU A 24 -7.05 -9.28 -2.26
CA GLU A 24 -7.34 -10.40 -1.36
C GLU A 24 -6.55 -11.63 -1.81
N GLU A 25 -5.90 -12.31 -0.86
CA GLU A 25 -5.22 -13.57 -1.11
C GLU A 25 -6.20 -14.74 -1.20
N LEU A 26 -6.18 -15.45 -2.32
CA LEU A 26 -7.13 -16.53 -2.62
C LEU A 26 -7.03 -17.73 -1.65
N ALA A 27 -5.86 -17.93 -1.04
CA ALA A 27 -5.60 -19.09 -0.18
C ALA A 27 -5.98 -18.83 1.28
N THR A 28 -5.78 -17.62 1.78
CA THR A 28 -5.94 -17.27 3.19
C THR A 28 -7.07 -16.26 3.45
N GLY A 29 -7.49 -15.52 2.43
CA GLY A 29 -8.39 -14.39 2.57
C GLY A 29 -7.73 -13.15 3.18
N HIS A 30 -6.39 -13.11 3.28
CA HIS A 30 -5.70 -11.94 3.81
C HIS A 30 -5.72 -10.77 2.83
N ASP A 31 -5.91 -9.58 3.38
CA ASP A 31 -5.95 -8.33 2.64
C ASP A 31 -4.54 -7.74 2.45
N HIS A 32 -4.32 -7.18 1.26
CA HIS A 32 -3.16 -6.39 0.92
C HIS A 32 -3.61 -5.10 0.22
N ALA A 33 -2.82 -4.03 0.31
CA ALA A 33 -3.13 -2.77 -0.34
C ALA A 33 -1.95 -2.24 -1.15
N ALA A 34 -2.26 -1.55 -2.25
CA ALA A 34 -1.30 -0.74 -3.00
C ALA A 34 -1.77 0.72 -3.06
N LEU A 35 -0.84 1.65 -2.93
CA LEU A 35 -1.08 3.08 -3.09
C LEU A 35 -0.43 3.54 -4.39
N VAL A 36 -1.25 4.02 -5.33
CA VAL A 36 -0.81 4.51 -6.64
C VAL A 36 -0.94 6.03 -6.67
N PHE A 37 0.14 6.72 -7.06
CA PHE A 37 0.17 8.17 -7.16
C PHE A 37 0.33 8.61 -8.62
N GLY A 38 -0.62 9.40 -9.12
CA GLY A 38 -0.62 9.88 -10.50
C GLY A 38 -0.85 8.76 -11.54
N ASP A 39 -0.38 9.01 -12.75
CA ASP A 39 -0.47 8.07 -13.88
C ASP A 39 0.81 7.23 -13.95
N ILE A 40 0.65 5.90 -13.82
CA ILE A 40 1.76 4.92 -13.88
C ILE A 40 1.80 4.15 -15.21
N SER A 41 1.06 4.60 -16.22
CA SER A 41 1.01 3.98 -17.54
C SER A 41 2.24 4.34 -18.39
N GLY A 42 2.43 3.59 -19.48
CA GLY A 42 3.52 3.80 -20.42
C GLY A 42 4.73 2.90 -20.18
N LYS A 43 5.90 3.34 -20.65
CA LYS A 43 7.13 2.53 -20.68
C LYS A 43 8.21 2.99 -19.69
N THR A 44 8.00 4.13 -19.03
CA THR A 44 8.94 4.65 -18.05
C THR A 44 8.94 3.73 -16.82
N PRO A 45 10.10 3.36 -16.26
CA PRO A 45 10.16 2.59 -15.03
C PRO A 45 9.38 3.28 -13.91
N VAL A 46 8.46 2.54 -13.28
CA VAL A 46 7.64 3.06 -12.18
C VAL A 46 8.43 2.99 -10.88
N ARG A 47 8.52 4.11 -10.18
CA ARG A 47 9.11 4.14 -8.83
C ARG A 47 8.14 3.46 -7.87
N ALA A 48 8.59 2.39 -7.23
CA ALA A 48 7.80 1.63 -6.28
C ALA A 48 8.55 1.44 -4.96
N ARG A 49 7.78 1.22 -3.90
CA ARG A 49 8.27 0.82 -2.58
C ARG A 49 7.41 -0.34 -2.09
N VAL A 50 8.05 -1.37 -1.56
CA VAL A 50 7.37 -2.47 -0.85
C VAL A 50 7.56 -2.23 0.64
N HIS A 51 6.45 -2.16 1.37
CA HIS A 51 6.42 -1.95 2.81
C HIS A 51 5.72 -3.12 3.47
N SER A 52 6.39 -3.77 4.42
CA SER A 52 5.76 -4.79 5.26
C SER A 52 5.08 -4.08 6.42
N GLU A 53 3.80 -4.38 6.64
CA GLU A 53 3.04 -3.79 7.73
C GLU A 53 3.70 -4.07 9.08
N GLY A 54 3.86 -3.01 9.87
CA GLY A 54 4.29 -3.09 11.26
C GLY A 54 3.38 -2.22 12.12
N GLY A 55 2.15 -2.67 12.38
CA GLY A 55 1.11 -1.85 13.02
C GLY A 55 1.53 -1.08 14.27
N ALA A 56 2.42 -1.63 15.10
CA ALA A 56 2.97 -0.91 16.25
C ALA A 56 3.86 0.29 15.86
N GLY A 57 4.72 0.13 14.85
CA GLY A 57 5.54 1.23 14.33
C GLY A 57 4.71 2.20 13.47
N ASP A 58 3.91 1.67 12.56
CA ASP A 58 3.17 2.44 11.55
C ASP A 58 2.04 3.28 12.14
N ALA A 59 1.36 2.79 13.19
CA ALA A 59 0.17 3.44 13.74
C ALA A 59 0.27 3.82 15.23
N LEU A 60 1.10 3.12 16.03
CA LEU A 60 1.20 3.33 17.49
C LEU A 60 2.48 4.05 17.92
N PHE A 61 3.27 4.58 16.98
CA PHE A 61 4.49 5.34 17.24
C PHE A 61 5.51 4.57 18.11
N CYS A 62 5.56 3.25 17.96
CA CYS A 62 6.51 2.41 18.69
C CYS A 62 7.95 2.84 18.39
N LEU A 63 8.72 3.12 19.45
CA LEU A 63 10.13 3.51 19.35
C LEU A 63 11.09 2.30 19.17
N GLY A 64 10.56 1.09 19.20
CA GLY A 64 11.33 -0.16 19.07
C GLY A 64 11.54 -0.65 17.63
N CYS A 65 10.86 -0.05 16.65
CA CYS A 65 11.06 -0.28 15.20
C CYS A 65 11.08 1.08 14.49
N ASP A 66 11.74 1.15 13.34
CA ASP A 66 11.72 2.27 12.40
C ASP A 66 10.62 2.16 11.33
N CYS A 67 9.76 1.14 11.40
CA CYS A 67 8.70 0.81 10.47
C CYS A 67 7.84 2.04 10.07
N GLY A 68 7.39 2.82 11.05
CA GLY A 68 6.55 4.02 10.80
C GLY A 68 7.30 5.26 10.32
N TYR A 69 8.63 5.21 10.26
CA TYR A 69 9.47 6.29 9.74
C TYR A 69 10.01 6.00 8.33
N LEU A 70 10.25 4.73 8.03
CA LEU A 70 10.72 4.30 6.71
C LEU A 70 9.75 4.74 5.64
#